data_AF-A0A527ZAQ7-F1
#
_entry.id   AF-A0A527ZAQ7-F1
#
_cell.length_a   1.000
_cell.length_b   1.000
_cell.length_c   1.000
_cell.angle_alpha   90.00
_cell.angle_beta   90.00
_cell.angle_gamma   90.00
#
_symmetry.space_group_name_H-M   'P 1'
#
loop_
_entity.id
_entity.type
_entity.pdbx_description
1 polymer ?
#
loop_
_entity_poly.entity_id
_entity_poly.type
_entity_poly.pdbx_seq_one_letter_code
_entity_poly.pdbx_strand_id
1 'polypeptide(L)'
;IYVTHDQEEAMSVADRIAILENGRIRQIGAPAEIYDRPASTYVARLLGSPMMNILKSVRGAEGMEAAEGTIRIADKAAPADAVEIGLRPENIKVKAWSEGGAGRP
;
A
#
# COMPACT_ATOMS: atom_id res chain seq x y z
N ILE A 1 -2.29 -27.35 -6.05
CA ILE A 1 -2.95 -26.13 -5.51
C ILE A 1 -2.90 -26.25 -4.00
N TYR A 2 -2.24 -25.31 -3.34
CA TYR A 2 -2.08 -25.26 -1.89
C TYR A 2 -2.88 -24.08 -1.34
N VAL A 3 -3.49 -24.24 -0.16
CA VAL A 3 -4.35 -23.22 0.46
C VAL A 3 -3.83 -22.96 1.85
N THR A 4 -3.47 -21.71 2.14
CA THR A 4 -2.97 -21.28 3.44
C THR A 4 -3.53 -19.90 3.78
N HIS A 5 -3.55 -19.58 5.07
CA HIS A 5 -3.79 -18.23 5.57
C HIS A 5 -2.48 -17.52 5.94
N ASP A 6 -1.35 -18.25 5.89
CA ASP A 6 -0.03 -17.73 6.16
C ASP A 6 0.56 -17.12 4.89
N GLN A 7 0.71 -15.80 4.90
CA GLN A 7 1.29 -15.08 3.80
C GLN A 7 2.78 -15.34 3.61
N GLU A 8 3.56 -15.64 4.66
CA GLU A 8 5.00 -15.92 4.51
C GLU A 8 5.23 -17.20 3.73
N GLU A 9 4.43 -18.23 4.03
CA GLU A 9 4.45 -19.49 3.30
C GLU A 9 4.04 -19.28 1.83
N ALA A 10 2.94 -18.53 1.60
CA ALA A 10 2.47 -18.23 0.26
C ALA A 10 3.51 -17.43 -0.57
N MET A 11 4.19 -16.47 0.06
CA MET A 11 5.17 -15.62 -0.62
C MET A 11 6.49 -16.35 -0.92
N SER A 12 6.85 -17.37 -0.14
CA SER A 12 8.12 -18.08 -0.25
C SER A 12 8.07 -19.26 -1.23
N VAL A 13 6.95 -19.99 -1.27
CA VAL A 13 6.89 -21.30 -1.93
C VAL A 13 6.11 -21.28 -3.24
N ALA A 14 5.18 -20.34 -3.45
CA ALA A 14 4.30 -20.39 -4.61
C ALA A 14 4.89 -19.69 -5.84
N ASP A 15 4.80 -20.34 -7.00
CA ASP A 15 5.04 -19.70 -8.30
C ASP A 15 3.99 -18.60 -8.59
N ARG A 16 2.75 -18.84 -8.15
CA ARG A 16 1.62 -17.92 -8.27
C ARG A 16 0.72 -18.03 -7.05
N ILE A 17 0.22 -16.88 -6.61
CA ILE A 17 -0.76 -16.79 -5.52
C ILE A 17 -2.09 -16.34 -6.10
N ALA A 18 -3.20 -16.91 -5.61
CA ALA A 18 -4.54 -16.40 -5.85
C ALA A 18 -5.10 -15.86 -4.53
N ILE A 19 -5.38 -14.56 -4.46
CA ILE A 19 -5.99 -13.93 -3.30
C ILE A 19 -7.50 -13.99 -3.44
N LEU A 20 -8.18 -14.49 -2.41
CA LEU A 20 -9.63 -14.54 -2.33
C LEU A 20 -10.16 -13.50 -1.33
N GLU A 21 -11.26 -12.86 -1.69
CA GLU A 21 -12.04 -12.02 -0.78
C GLU A 21 -13.52 -12.36 -0.99
N ASN A 22 -14.24 -12.72 0.09
CA ASN A 22 -15.67 -13.04 0.04
C ASN A 22 -16.03 -14.10 -1.03
N GLY A 23 -15.21 -15.15 -1.13
CA GLY A 23 -15.40 -16.26 -2.07
C GLY A 23 -15.10 -15.93 -3.54
N ARG A 24 -14.56 -14.74 -3.84
CA ARG A 24 -14.15 -14.34 -5.19
C ARG A 24 -12.65 -14.11 -5.26
N ILE A 25 -12.04 -14.54 -6.36
CA ILE A 25 -10.64 -14.23 -6.65
C ILE A 25 -10.54 -12.73 -6.92
N ARG A 26 -9.67 -12.05 -6.16
CA ARG A 26 -9.36 -10.62 -6.34
C ARG A 26 -8.15 -10.38 -7.20
N GLN A 27 -7.14 -11.23 -7.06
CA GLN A 27 -5.91 -11.12 -7.84
C GLN A 27 -5.24 -12.48 -7.95
N ILE A 28 -4.63 -12.74 -9.12
CA ILE A 28 -3.72 -13.87 -9.32
C ILE A 28 -2.46 -13.33 -9.99
N GLY A 29 -1.30 -13.70 -9.50
CA GLY A 29 -0.01 -13.23 -10.00
C GLY A 29 1.16 -13.93 -9.29
N ALA A 30 2.38 -13.62 -9.69
CA ALA A 30 3.56 -14.03 -8.93
C ALA A 30 3.58 -13.31 -7.56
N PRO A 31 4.20 -13.89 -6.51
CA PRO A 31 4.28 -13.26 -5.20
C PRO A 31 4.75 -11.80 -5.23
N ALA A 32 5.85 -11.54 -5.95
CA ALA A 32 6.40 -10.18 -6.08
C ALA A 32 5.44 -9.22 -6.79
N GLU A 33 4.71 -9.67 -7.82
CA GLU A 33 3.76 -8.82 -8.54
C GLU A 33 2.57 -8.42 -7.66
N ILE A 34 2.05 -9.36 -6.87
CA ILE A 34 0.92 -9.07 -5.97
C ILE A 34 1.37 -8.16 -4.82
N TYR A 35 2.61 -8.33 -4.35
CA TYR A 35 3.22 -7.44 -3.36
C TYR A 35 3.45 -6.03 -3.92
N ASP A 36 4.10 -5.89 -5.06
CA ASP A 36 4.50 -4.58 -5.61
C ASP A 36 3.33 -3.83 -6.23
N ARG A 37 2.35 -4.56 -6.79
CA ARG A 37 1.21 -4.01 -7.54
C ARG A 37 -0.10 -4.67 -7.10
N PRO A 38 -0.54 -4.43 -5.87
CA PRO A 38 -1.81 -4.95 -5.39
C PRO A 38 -2.97 -4.35 -6.20
N ALA A 39 -3.90 -5.20 -6.65
CA ALA A 39 -5.03 -4.80 -7.50
C ALA A 39 -6.19 -4.17 -6.70
N SER A 40 -6.16 -4.22 -5.37
CA SER A 40 -7.13 -3.57 -4.51
C SER A 40 -6.54 -3.23 -3.14
N THR A 41 -7.19 -2.32 -2.42
CA THR A 41 -6.82 -1.99 -1.03
C THR A 41 -6.86 -3.22 -0.12
N TYR A 42 -7.76 -4.18 -0.36
CA TYR A 42 -7.78 -5.44 0.39
C TYR A 42 -6.48 -6.23 0.21
N VAL A 43 -6.05 -6.44 -1.05
CA VAL A 43 -4.80 -7.14 -1.34
C VAL A 43 -3.59 -6.38 -0.78
N ALA A 44 -3.59 -5.05 -0.91
CA ALA A 44 -2.53 -4.18 -0.41
C ALA A 44 -2.36 -4.28 1.13
N ARG A 45 -3.48 -4.36 1.87
CA ARG A 45 -3.47 -4.51 3.33
C ARG A 45 -3.16 -5.93 3.78
N LEU A 46 -3.51 -6.93 2.98
CA LEU A 46 -3.32 -8.33 3.33
C LEU A 46 -1.85 -8.75 3.28
N LEU A 47 -1.05 -8.18 2.37
CA LEU A 47 0.32 -8.59 2.11
C LEU A 47 1.40 -7.70 2.73
N GLY A 48 2.25 -8.33 3.53
CA GLY A 48 3.39 -7.72 4.20
C GLY A 48 3.29 -7.82 5.72
N SER A 49 4.45 -7.87 6.37
CA SER A 49 4.58 -7.79 7.82
C SER A 49 5.72 -6.82 8.14
N PRO A 50 5.42 -5.57 8.53
CA PRO A 50 4.11 -5.02 8.83
C PRO A 50 3.25 -4.73 7.58
N MET A 51 1.92 -4.63 7.76
CA MET A 51 0.97 -4.36 6.67
C MET A 51 1.17 -2.96 6.05
N MET A 52 0.70 -2.78 4.81
CA MET A 52 0.74 -1.47 4.14
C MET A 52 -0.09 -0.42 4.90
N ASN A 53 0.49 0.76 5.12
CA ASN A 53 -0.23 1.91 5.62
C ASN A 53 -1.10 2.46 4.50
N ILE A 54 -2.41 2.61 4.75
CA ILE A 54 -3.34 3.18 3.77
C ILE A 54 -4.00 4.39 4.40
N LEU A 55 -3.85 5.54 3.75
CA LEU A 55 -4.37 6.82 4.18
C LEU A 55 -5.44 7.31 3.23
N LYS A 56 -6.55 7.83 3.75
CA LYS A 56 -7.52 8.56 2.92
C LYS A 56 -6.86 9.83 2.38
N SER A 57 -7.10 10.14 1.12
CA SER A 57 -6.59 11.35 0.48
C SER A 57 -7.70 12.19 -0.11
N VAL A 58 -7.42 13.48 -0.26
CA VAL A 58 -8.28 14.44 -0.94
C VAL A 58 -7.49 15.05 -2.08
N ARG A 59 -8.14 15.25 -3.22
CA ARG A 59 -7.54 15.95 -4.36
C ARG A 59 -7.69 17.46 -4.16
N GLY A 60 -6.55 18.15 -4.05
CA GLY A 60 -6.44 19.60 -4.05
C GLY A 60 -5.98 20.15 -5.40
N ALA A 61 -5.68 21.44 -5.46
CA ALA A 61 -5.27 22.12 -6.69
C ALA A 61 -3.88 21.68 -7.22
N GLU A 62 -2.98 21.25 -6.32
CA GLU A 62 -1.60 20.89 -6.65
C GLU A 62 -1.35 19.37 -6.71
N GLY A 63 -2.39 18.57 -6.48
CA GLY A 63 -2.34 17.11 -6.50
C GLY A 63 -3.14 16.46 -5.38
N MET A 64 -2.70 15.30 -4.91
CA MET A 64 -3.36 14.60 -3.81
C MET A 64 -2.67 14.84 -2.48
N GLU A 65 -3.46 14.99 -1.43
CA GLU A 65 -2.98 15.22 -0.08
C GLU A 65 -3.60 14.25 0.92
N ALA A 66 -2.82 13.84 1.92
CA ALA A 66 -3.26 13.03 3.06
C ALA A 66 -2.61 13.54 4.36
N ALA A 67 -3.15 13.11 5.51
CA ALA A 67 -2.66 13.48 6.84
C ALA A 67 -2.53 15.01 7.02
N GLU A 68 -3.65 15.73 6.82
CA GLU A 68 -3.71 17.20 6.94
C GLU A 68 -2.68 17.94 6.05
N GLY A 69 -2.41 17.41 4.85
CA GLY A 69 -1.46 18.02 3.91
C GLY A 69 0.00 17.65 4.16
N THR A 70 0.30 16.79 5.16
CA THR A 70 1.67 16.35 5.43
C THR A 70 2.24 15.50 4.30
N ILE A 71 1.41 14.65 3.70
CA ILE A 71 1.79 13.81 2.57
C ILE A 71 1.15 14.39 1.32
N ARG A 72 1.98 14.73 0.33
CA ARG A 72 1.55 15.27 -0.96
C ARG A 72 2.09 14.44 -2.11
N ILE A 73 1.22 14.12 -3.06
CA ILE A 73 1.59 13.52 -4.34
C ILE A 73 1.22 14.52 -5.43
N ALA A 74 2.22 14.92 -6.22
CA ALA A 74 2.02 15.86 -7.32
C ALA A 74 0.96 15.34 -8.30
N ASP A 75 0.16 16.24 -8.85
CA ASP A 75 -1.00 15.90 -9.68
C ASP A 75 -0.70 14.90 -10.81
N LYS A 76 0.42 15.09 -11.52
CA LYS A 76 0.85 14.22 -12.63
C LYS A 76 1.20 12.78 -12.22
N ALA A 77 1.40 12.53 -10.93
CA ALA A 77 1.83 11.24 -10.40
C ALA A 77 0.67 10.43 -9.78
N ALA A 78 -0.52 11.01 -9.61
CA ALA A 78 -1.66 10.34 -9.00
C ALA A 78 -2.80 10.13 -10.02
N PRO A 79 -3.39 8.92 -10.11
CA PRO A 79 -4.59 8.69 -10.92
C PRO A 79 -5.72 9.66 -10.54
N ALA A 80 -6.46 10.16 -11.53
CA ALA A 80 -7.44 11.23 -11.33
C ALA A 80 -8.51 10.89 -10.28
N ASP A 81 -8.91 9.62 -10.23
CA ASP A 81 -9.93 9.03 -9.35
C ASP A 81 -9.37 8.42 -8.06
N ALA A 82 -8.08 8.60 -7.78
CA ALA A 82 -7.48 8.09 -6.55
C ALA A 82 -8.09 8.76 -5.30
N VAL A 83 -8.39 7.95 -4.29
CA VAL A 83 -9.01 8.36 -3.01
C VAL A 83 -8.23 7.91 -1.77
N GLU A 84 -7.20 7.10 -1.98
CA GLU A 84 -6.31 6.59 -0.94
C GLU A 84 -4.85 6.66 -1.39
N ILE A 85 -3.95 6.77 -0.42
CA ILE A 85 -2.50 6.67 -0.61
C ILE A 85 -1.99 5.47 0.19
N GLY A 86 -1.31 4.54 -0.48
CA GLY A 86 -0.66 3.39 0.13
C GLY A 86 0.84 3.61 0.34
N LEU A 87 1.36 3.29 1.53
CA LEU A 87 2.76 3.41 1.91
C LEU A 87 3.22 2.13 2.61
N ARG A 88 4.17 1.43 1.99
CA ARG A 88 4.81 0.28 2.62
C ARG A 88 5.72 0.72 3.78
N PRO A 89 5.63 0.12 4.97
CA PRO A 89 6.44 0.52 6.12
C PRO A 89 7.95 0.57 5.83
N GLU A 90 8.47 -0.42 5.09
CA GLU A 90 9.89 -0.51 4.72
C GLU A 90 10.35 0.61 3.77
N ASN A 91 9.43 1.30 3.11
CA ASN A 91 9.72 2.47 2.27
C ASN A 91 9.74 3.78 3.07
N ILE A 92 9.43 3.75 4.37
CA ILE A 92 9.42 4.92 5.25
C ILE A 92 10.73 4.97 6.03
N LYS A 93 11.45 6.09 5.93
CA LYS A 93 12.64 6.35 6.75
C LYS A 93 12.30 7.42 7.78
N VAL A 94 12.56 7.10 9.05
CA VAL A 94 12.37 8.03 10.17
C VAL A 94 13.68 8.75 10.45
N LYS A 95 13.59 10.06 10.70
CA LYS A 95 14.69 10.87 11.23
C LYS A 95 14.27 11.45 12.57
N ALA A 96 15.24 11.66 13.45
CA ALA A 96 14.97 12.34 14.72
C ALA A 96 14.38 13.73 14.45
N TRP A 97 13.40 14.12 15.27
CA TRP A 97 12.86 15.47 15.23
C TRP A 97 13.96 16.50 15.53
N SER A 98 13.94 17.61 14.82
CA SER A 98 14.81 18.76 15.08
C SER A 98 13.97 20.03 15.05
N GLU A 99 14.25 20.95 15.96
CA GLU A 99 13.59 22.26 15.96
C GLU A 99 13.82 22.95 14.61
N GLY A 100 12.73 23.41 13.99
CA GLY A 100 12.75 24.00 12.65
C GLY A 100 12.54 23.02 11.49
N GLY A 101 12.39 21.72 11.75
CA GLY A 101 12.01 20.72 10.75
C GLY A 101 10.57 20.91 10.23
N ALA A 102 10.35 20.58 8.95
CA ALA A 102 9.00 20.53 8.39
C ALA A 102 8.23 19.32 8.97
N GLY A 103 6.99 19.53 9.43
CA GLY A 103 6.14 18.50 10.02
C GLY A 103 5.69 18.87 11.44
N ARG A 104 5.12 17.89 12.15
CA ARG A 104 4.82 17.97 13.60
C ARG A 104 5.74 16.98 14.34
N PRO A 105 6.20 17.27 15.58
CA PRO A 105 6.94 16.32 16.40
C PRO A 105 6.12 15.08 16.74
#